data_AF-A0A376MMF5-F1
#
_entry.id   AF-A0A376MMF5-F1
#
_cell.length_a   1.000
_cell.length_b   1.000
_cell.length_c   1.000
_cell.angle_alpha   90.00
_cell.angle_beta   90.00
_cell.angle_gamma   90.00
#
_symmetry.space_group_name_H-M   'P 1'
#
loop_
_entity.id
_entity.type
_entity.pdbx_description
1 polymer ?
#
loop_
_entity_poly.entity_id
_entity_poly.type
_entity_poly.pdbx_seq_one_letter_code
_entity_poly.pdbx_strand_id
1 'polypeptide(L)'
;MIRKSATGVIVAFAVIWGGGTWYTGTQIQPGVEKFIKDFNDAKKKGEHAYDMTLSYQNFDKGFFNSRFQMQMTFDNGAPDLNIKPGQKVVFDVDVEHGPLPITMLMHGNVIPALAAAKVNLVNNELTQPLFIAAKK
;
A
#
# COMPACT_ATOMS: atom_id res chain seq x y z
N MET A 1 34.22 -12.97 -29.80
CA MET A 1 34.38 -13.38 -28.37
C MET A 1 33.38 -12.70 -27.41
N ILE A 2 32.36 -11.97 -27.89
CA ILE A 2 31.50 -11.06 -27.08
C ILE A 2 30.29 -11.76 -26.42
N ARG A 3 29.92 -12.97 -26.86
CA ARG A 3 28.67 -13.64 -26.44
C ARG A 3 28.71 -14.23 -25.01
N LYS A 4 29.88 -14.62 -24.51
CA LYS A 4 30.02 -15.27 -23.19
C LYS A 4 29.98 -14.27 -22.02
N SER A 5 30.59 -13.10 -22.20
CA SER A 5 30.65 -12.03 -21.21
C SER A 5 29.30 -11.31 -21.03
N ALA A 6 28.58 -11.01 -22.12
CA ALA A 6 27.25 -10.41 -22.02
C ALA A 6 26.23 -11.34 -21.32
N THR A 7 26.30 -12.65 -21.59
CA THR A 7 25.42 -13.65 -20.97
C THR A 7 25.64 -13.71 -19.45
N GLY A 8 26.88 -13.66 -18.99
CA GLY A 8 27.19 -13.68 -17.55
C GLY A 8 26.63 -12.47 -16.80
N VAL A 9 26.74 -11.27 -17.39
CA VAL A 9 26.21 -10.03 -16.79
C VAL A 9 24.68 -10.06 -16.67
N ILE A 10 23.99 -10.54 -17.71
CA ILE A 10 22.52 -10.65 -17.71
C ILE A 10 22.04 -11.60 -16.60
N VAL A 11 22.70 -12.75 -16.44
CA VAL A 11 22.33 -13.73 -15.40
C VAL A 11 22.58 -13.17 -14.01
N ALA A 12 23.72 -12.51 -13.76
CA ALA A 12 24.01 -11.88 -12.48
C ALA A 12 22.98 -10.80 -12.13
N PHE A 13 22.58 -9.99 -13.10
CA PHE A 13 21.58 -8.95 -12.92
C PHE A 13 20.20 -9.53 -12.59
N ALA A 14 19.78 -10.60 -13.28
CA ALA A 14 18.52 -11.28 -13.00
C ALA A 14 18.46 -11.85 -11.58
N VAL A 15 19.56 -12.43 -11.08
CA VAL A 15 19.63 -12.97 -9.72
C VAL A 15 19.55 -11.86 -8.67
N ILE A 16 20.32 -10.78 -8.85
CA ILE A 16 20.32 -9.64 -7.92
C ILE A 16 18.94 -8.97 -7.90
N TRP A 17 18.33 -8.75 -9.06
CA TRP A 17 17.02 -8.13 -9.15
C TRP A 17 15.94 -9.02 -8.52
N GLY A 18 15.86 -10.29 -8.92
CA GLY A 18 14.88 -11.23 -8.40
C GLY A 18 14.98 -11.40 -6.89
N GLY A 19 16.20 -11.50 -6.35
CA GLY A 19 16.44 -11.57 -4.91
C GLY A 19 15.99 -10.32 -4.15
N GLY A 20 16.31 -9.12 -4.67
CA GLY A 20 15.87 -7.85 -4.08
C GLY A 20 14.34 -7.68 -4.11
N THR A 21 13.69 -8.09 -5.21
CA THR A 21 12.24 -8.10 -5.37
C THR A 21 11.54 -9.03 -4.38
N TRP A 22 12.06 -10.25 -4.20
CA TRP A 22 11.53 -11.16 -3.19
C TRP A 22 11.68 -10.60 -1.78
N TYR A 23 12.87 -10.09 -1.44
CA TYR A 23 13.17 -9.55 -0.11
C TYR A 23 12.27 -8.36 0.25
N THR A 24 12.13 -7.37 -0.65
CA THR A 24 11.27 -6.21 -0.41
C THR A 24 9.80 -6.60 -0.27
N GLY A 25 9.34 -7.57 -1.07
CA GLY A 25 7.98 -8.11 -0.96
C GLY A 25 7.67 -8.80 0.37
N THR A 26 8.66 -9.41 1.04
CA THR A 26 8.44 -9.99 2.37
C THR A 26 8.31 -8.94 3.47
N GLN A 27 8.77 -7.70 3.25
CA GLN A 27 8.72 -6.63 4.25
C GLN A 27 7.41 -5.83 4.26
N ILE A 28 6.60 -5.92 3.19
CA ILE A 28 5.37 -5.11 3.07
C ILE A 28 4.37 -5.44 4.18
N GLN A 29 4.03 -6.73 4.33
CA GLN A 29 3.00 -7.13 5.31
C GLN A 29 3.40 -6.79 6.76
N PRO A 30 4.61 -7.12 7.25
CA PRO A 30 5.04 -6.70 8.59
C PRO A 30 5.04 -5.19 8.79
N GLY A 31 5.42 -4.42 7.77
CA GLY A 31 5.38 -2.95 7.80
C GLY A 31 3.96 -2.40 7.96
N VAL A 32 3.01 -2.96 7.21
CA VAL A 32 1.57 -2.61 7.32
C VAL A 32 1.02 -2.98 8.69
N GLU A 33 1.33 -4.18 9.19
CA GLU A 33 0.91 -4.63 10.53
C GLU A 33 1.45 -3.73 11.63
N LYS A 34 2.72 -3.31 11.53
CA LYS A 34 3.32 -2.36 12.46
C LYS A 34 2.61 -1.00 12.40
N PHE A 35 2.37 -0.46 11.20
CA PHE A 35 1.67 0.81 11.04
C PHE A 35 0.27 0.79 11.66
N ILE A 36 -0.48 -0.28 11.43
CA ILE A 36 -1.82 -0.49 12.01
C ILE A 36 -1.76 -0.57 13.53
N LYS A 37 -0.78 -1.32 14.07
CA LYS A 37 -0.57 -1.41 15.50
C LYS A 37 -0.29 -0.03 16.10
N ASP A 38 0.64 0.72 15.53
CA ASP A 38 1.02 2.05 16.02
C ASP A 38 -0.17 3.02 15.99
N PHE A 39 -0.97 3.01 14.90
CA PHE A 39 -2.20 3.80 14.79
C PHE A 39 -3.21 3.41 15.89
N ASN A 40 -3.48 2.11 16.07
CA ASN A 40 -4.44 1.65 17.07
C ASN A 40 -3.95 1.83 18.52
N ASP A 41 -2.64 1.90 18.76
CA ASP A 41 -2.08 2.23 20.06
C ASP A 41 -2.14 3.75 20.34
N ALA A 42 -2.03 4.60 19.31
CA ALA A 42 -2.26 6.05 19.43
C ALA A 42 -3.71 6.38 19.83
N LYS A 43 -4.69 5.63 19.33
CA LYS A 43 -6.09 5.69 19.81
C LYS A 43 -6.19 5.57 21.33
N LYS A 44 -5.48 4.62 21.94
CA LYS A 44 -5.52 4.39 23.40
C LYS A 44 -4.97 5.57 24.21
N LYS A 45 -4.15 6.41 23.58
CA LYS A 45 -3.56 7.62 24.16
C LYS A 45 -4.44 8.86 23.96
N GLY A 46 -5.56 8.74 23.25
CA GLY A 46 -6.46 9.86 22.94
C GLY A 46 -5.90 10.81 21.87
N GLU A 47 -4.97 10.36 21.03
CA GLU A 47 -4.33 11.19 20.00
C GLU A 47 -5.18 11.33 18.71
N HIS A 48 -6.27 10.58 18.59
CA HIS A 48 -7.16 10.64 17.44
C HIS A 48 -8.27 11.68 17.64
N ALA A 49 -8.60 12.42 16.57
CA ALA A 49 -9.72 13.37 16.57
C ALA A 49 -11.08 12.68 16.77
N TYR A 50 -11.22 11.43 16.32
CA TYR A 50 -12.40 10.58 16.51
C TYR A 50 -11.97 9.19 16.96
N ASP A 51 -12.90 8.45 17.56
CA ASP A 51 -12.67 7.05 17.91
C ASP A 51 -12.61 6.19 16.65
N MET A 52 -11.37 5.96 16.18
CA MET A 52 -11.10 5.27 14.92
C MET A 52 -10.10 4.13 15.11
N THR A 53 -10.40 3.01 14.45
CA THR A 53 -9.52 1.83 14.36
C THR A 53 -9.12 1.60 12.90
N LEU A 54 -7.86 1.25 12.69
CA LEU A 54 -7.32 0.87 11.39
C LEU A 54 -7.17 -0.65 11.29
N SER A 55 -7.46 -1.20 10.12
CA SER A 55 -7.29 -2.62 9.80
C SER A 55 -7.01 -2.79 8.31
N TYR A 56 -6.54 -3.97 7.90
CA TYR A 56 -6.42 -4.33 6.49
C TYR A 56 -7.15 -5.64 6.20
N GLN A 57 -7.52 -5.85 4.93
CA GLN A 57 -8.10 -7.10 4.45
C GLN A 57 -7.61 -7.43 3.03
N ASN A 58 -7.87 -8.66 2.61
CA ASN A 58 -7.59 -9.15 1.25
C ASN A 58 -6.14 -8.90 0.82
N PHE A 59 -5.19 -9.20 1.71
CA PHE A 59 -3.77 -9.04 1.40
C PHE A 59 -3.33 -10.13 0.43
N ASP A 60 -3.02 -9.72 -0.79
CA ASP A 60 -2.52 -10.55 -1.88
C ASP A 60 -1.07 -10.17 -2.16
N LYS A 61 -0.17 -11.13 -1.96
CA LYS A 61 1.26 -10.95 -2.14
C LYS A 61 1.68 -11.51 -3.51
N GLY A 62 1.96 -10.61 -4.44
CA GLY A 62 2.59 -10.93 -5.71
C GLY A 62 4.12 -10.92 -5.62
N PHE A 63 4.76 -11.25 -6.75
CA PHE A 63 6.22 -11.21 -6.84
C PHE A 63 6.75 -9.78 -6.97
N PHE A 64 6.10 -8.92 -7.76
CA PHE A 64 6.52 -7.52 -7.95
C PHE A 64 5.63 -6.50 -7.24
N ASN A 65 4.47 -6.92 -6.76
CA ASN A 65 3.54 -6.04 -6.07
C ASN A 65 2.79 -6.79 -4.98
N SER A 66 2.25 -6.04 -4.02
CA SER A 66 1.35 -6.54 -2.99
C SER A 66 0.11 -5.64 -2.96
N ARG A 67 -1.07 -6.25 -2.92
CA ARG A 67 -2.36 -5.55 -2.95
C ARG A 67 -3.15 -5.83 -1.69
N PHE A 68 -3.80 -4.82 -1.13
CA PHE A 68 -4.67 -4.98 0.02
C PHE A 68 -5.64 -3.82 0.14
N GLN A 69 -6.68 -4.01 0.95
CA GLN A 69 -7.60 -2.95 1.33
C GLN A 69 -7.32 -2.48 2.73
N MET A 70 -7.00 -1.20 2.88
CA MET A 70 -6.91 -0.54 4.17
C MET A 70 -8.29 -0.02 4.57
N GLN A 71 -8.72 -0.28 5.79
CA GLN A 71 -10.03 0.10 6.32
C GLN A 71 -9.87 0.91 7.60
N MET A 72 -10.31 2.16 7.55
CA MET A 72 -10.47 3.00 8.72
C MET A 72 -11.93 2.93 9.17
N THR A 73 -12.18 2.45 10.38
CA THR A 73 -13.51 2.30 10.96
C THR A 73 -13.73 3.38 12.02
N PHE A 74 -14.87 4.06 11.95
CA PHE A 74 -15.31 5.01 12.98
C PHE A 74 -16.09 4.25 14.05
N ASP A 75 -15.43 3.82 15.12
CA ASP A 75 -15.98 2.88 16.09
C ASP A 75 -17.23 3.43 16.80
N ASN A 76 -17.15 4.69 17.25
CA ASN A 76 -18.27 5.42 17.86
C ASN A 76 -18.90 6.47 16.93
N GLY A 77 -18.54 6.46 15.64
CA GLY A 77 -18.99 7.45 14.66
C GLY A 77 -18.27 8.80 14.79
N ALA A 78 -18.71 9.76 13.98
CA ALA A 78 -18.28 11.17 14.02
C ALA A 78 -19.53 12.05 13.75
N PRO A 79 -20.27 12.46 14.80
CA PRO A 79 -21.57 13.11 14.65
C PRO A 79 -21.55 14.44 13.89
N ASP A 80 -20.50 15.23 14.09
CA ASP A 80 -20.22 16.49 13.40
C ASP A 80 -19.95 16.31 11.90
N LEU A 81 -19.48 15.13 11.50
CA LEU A 81 -19.30 14.73 10.10
C LEU A 81 -20.48 13.89 9.57
N ASN A 82 -21.55 13.69 10.36
CA ASN A 82 -22.68 12.83 10.05
C ASN A 82 -22.27 11.36 9.74
N ILE A 83 -21.22 10.86 10.41
CA ILE A 83 -20.73 9.49 10.28
C ILE A 83 -21.30 8.65 11.42
N LYS A 84 -21.99 7.56 11.08
CA LYS A 84 -22.57 6.62 12.04
C LYS A 84 -21.51 5.66 12.59
N PRO A 85 -21.69 5.13 13.81
CA PRO A 85 -20.84 4.07 14.35
C PRO A 85 -20.68 2.89 13.39
N GLY A 86 -19.45 2.39 13.26
CA GLY A 86 -19.10 1.26 12.40
C GLY A 86 -18.96 1.57 10.91
N GLN A 87 -19.24 2.80 10.46
CA GLN A 87 -18.98 3.18 9.07
C GLN A 87 -17.48 3.24 8.79
N LYS A 88 -17.11 2.99 7.53
CA LYS A 88 -15.72 2.81 7.13
C LYS A 88 -15.34 3.67 5.95
N VAL A 89 -14.13 4.22 6.00
CA VAL A 89 -13.42 4.69 4.82
C VAL A 89 -12.47 3.58 4.39
N VAL A 90 -12.54 3.20 3.12
CA VAL A 90 -11.75 2.09 2.56
C VAL A 90 -10.84 2.61 1.47
N PHE A 91 -9.61 2.13 1.45
CA PHE A 91 -8.62 2.43 0.43
C PHE A 91 -8.10 1.15 -0.22
N ASP A 92 -8.10 1.09 -1.55
CA ASP A 92 -7.36 0.09 -2.30
C ASP A 92 -5.89 0.53 -2.37
N VAL A 93 -4.99 -0.32 -1.91
CA VAL A 93 -3.54 -0.08 -1.91
C VAL A 93 -2.87 -1.11 -2.80
N ASP A 94 -2.12 -0.64 -3.80
CA ASP A 94 -1.22 -1.44 -4.62
C ASP A 94 0.22 -0.97 -4.35
N VAL A 95 1.04 -1.85 -3.80
CA VAL A 95 2.43 -1.56 -3.45
C VAL A 95 3.34 -2.34 -4.37
N GLU A 96 3.98 -1.65 -5.31
CA GLU A 96 5.06 -2.23 -6.11
C GLU A 96 6.34 -2.29 -5.30
N HIS A 97 7.08 -3.38 -5.40
CA HIS A 97 8.31 -3.60 -4.65
C HIS A 97 9.39 -4.28 -5.50
N GLY A 98 10.63 -3.99 -5.12
CA GLY A 98 11.84 -4.44 -5.78
C GLY A 98 12.94 -3.41 -5.66
N PRO A 99 14.16 -3.74 -6.10
CA PRO A 99 15.24 -2.76 -6.12
C PRO A 99 14.88 -1.57 -7.02
N LEU A 100 14.03 -1.79 -8.03
CA LEU A 100 13.49 -0.80 -8.97
C LEU A 100 12.03 -1.17 -9.32
N PRO A 101 11.00 -0.42 -8.86
CA PRO A 101 9.60 -0.66 -9.19
C PRO A 101 9.35 -0.57 -10.70
N ILE A 102 8.56 -1.49 -11.25
CA ILE A 102 8.37 -1.61 -12.71
C ILE A 102 7.72 -0.35 -13.29
N THR A 103 6.72 0.23 -12.61
CA THR A 103 6.11 1.46 -13.12
C THR A 103 7.06 2.64 -13.12
N MET A 104 7.95 2.76 -12.14
CA MET A 104 8.98 3.80 -12.14
C MET A 104 9.89 3.64 -13.37
N LEU A 105 10.33 2.42 -13.66
CA LEU A 105 11.15 2.12 -14.84
C LEU A 105 10.44 2.42 -16.16
N MET A 106 9.16 2.06 -16.28
CA MET A 106 8.36 2.35 -17.48
C MET A 106 8.22 3.85 -17.74
N HIS A 107 8.25 4.68 -16.68
CA HIS A 107 8.24 6.14 -16.79
C HIS A 107 9.65 6.76 -16.88
N GLY A 108 10.70 5.96 -17.09
CA GLY A 108 12.09 6.44 -17.20
C GLY A 108 12.71 6.87 -15.87
N ASN A 109 12.06 6.59 -14.73
CA ASN A 109 12.61 6.83 -13.41
C ASN A 109 13.45 5.63 -12.95
N VAL A 110 14.76 5.80 -12.97
CA VAL A 110 15.76 4.78 -12.59
C VAL A 110 16.31 4.97 -11.17
N ILE A 111 15.70 5.86 -10.38
CA ILE A 111 16.08 6.06 -8.98
C ILE A 111 15.63 4.82 -8.19
N PRO A 112 16.53 4.13 -7.47
CA PRO A 112 16.15 3.02 -6.61
C PRO A 112 15.12 3.44 -5.57
N ALA A 113 14.00 2.72 -5.52
CA ALA A 113 12.97 2.87 -4.50
C ALA A 113 12.59 1.48 -4.01
N LEU A 114 12.60 1.25 -2.70
CA LEU A 114 12.30 -0.07 -2.14
C LEU A 114 10.84 -0.48 -2.36
N ALA A 115 9.95 0.51 -2.45
CA ALA A 115 8.55 0.33 -2.79
C ALA A 115 7.93 1.62 -3.35
N ALA A 116 6.85 1.47 -4.11
CA ALA A 116 5.99 2.55 -4.57
C ALA A 116 4.52 2.16 -4.30
N ALA A 117 3.79 2.99 -3.57
CA ALA A 117 2.40 2.71 -3.22
C ALA A 117 1.44 3.59 -4.02
N LYS A 118 0.45 2.97 -4.66
CA LYS A 118 -0.72 3.62 -5.22
C LYS A 118 -1.90 3.40 -4.29
N VAL A 119 -2.48 4.49 -3.78
CA VAL A 119 -3.62 4.46 -2.86
C VAL A 119 -4.81 5.09 -3.56
N ASN A 120 -5.92 4.36 -3.65
CA ASN A 120 -7.17 4.86 -4.21
C ASN A 120 -8.26 4.79 -3.15
N LEU A 121 -9.04 5.86 -3.00
CA LEU A 121 -10.26 5.81 -2.21
C LEU A 121 -11.24 4.83 -2.86
N VAL A 122 -11.92 4.01 -2.07
CA VAL A 122 -12.98 3.13 -2.56
C VAL A 122 -14.30 3.88 -2.50
N ASN A 123 -15.11 3.78 -3.56
CA ASN A 123 -16.47 4.31 -3.61
C ASN A 123 -17.42 3.37 -2.85
N ASN A 124 -17.71 3.71 -1.60
CA ASN A 124 -18.66 3.00 -0.73
C ASN A 124 -19.75 3.96 -0.24
N GLU A 125 -20.67 3.48 0.59
CA GLU A 125 -21.79 4.29 1.10
C GLU A 125 -21.36 5.63 1.72
N LEU A 126 -20.22 5.67 2.43
CA LEU A 126 -19.72 6.86 3.10
C LEU A 126 -19.01 7.82 2.13
N THR A 127 -18.28 7.30 1.15
CA THR A 127 -17.44 8.11 0.24
C THR A 127 -18.12 8.45 -1.08
N GLN A 128 -19.25 7.82 -1.42
CA GLN A 128 -19.99 8.03 -2.67
C GLN A 128 -20.29 9.49 -2.98
N PRO A 129 -20.68 10.35 -2.01
CA PRO A 129 -20.88 11.77 -2.29
C PRO A 129 -19.61 12.46 -2.84
N LEU A 130 -18.41 12.06 -2.38
CA LEU A 130 -17.14 12.61 -2.86
C LEU A 130 -16.87 12.23 -4.32
N PHE A 131 -17.19 10.99 -4.70
CA PHE A 131 -17.07 10.53 -6.10
C PHE A 131 -18.04 11.23 -7.04
N ILE A 132 -19.27 11.51 -6.57
CA ILE A 132 -20.25 12.26 -7.36
C ILE A 132 -19.77 13.71 -7.55
N ALA A 133 -19.23 14.33 -6.50
CA ALA A 133 -18.73 15.69 -6.56
C ALA A 133 -17.51 15.82 -7.51
N ALA A 134 -16.58 14.87 -7.48
CA ALA A 134 -15.35 14.89 -8.29
C ALA A 134 -15.56 14.63 -9.80
N LYS A 135 -16.75 14.17 -10.20
CA LYS A 135 -17.12 13.96 -11.62
C LYS A 135 -17.69 15.22 -12.29
N LYS A 136 -17.94 16.29 -11.54
CA LYS A 136 -18.35 17.59 -12.07
C LYS A 136 -17.14 18.42 -12.48
#